data_AF-A0A968P674-F1
#
_entry.id   AF-A0A968P674-F1
#
_cell.length_a   1.000
_cell.length_b   1.000
_cell.length_c   1.000
_cell.angle_alpha   90.00
_cell.angle_beta   90.00
_cell.angle_gamma   90.00
#
_symmetry.space_group_name_H-M   'P 1'
#
loop_
_entity.id
_entity.type
_entity.pdbx_description
1 polymer ?
#
loop_
_entity_poly.entity_id
_entity_poly.type
_entity_poly.pdbx_seq_one_letter_code
_entity_poly.pdbx_strand_id
1 'polypeptide(L)'
;MRILTELESQTQDEFTRARTLFWLGKSLSKANKEDDAKAVFEKLTSLDPLGYYGLLAHRQLGVAISLKTGDGGRDGSGDAHGGDSPAPGLPFDTEIGRVAQSPRRKRSPHRPAGRSLPGVQESQ
;
A
#
# COMPACT_ATOMS: atom_id res chain seq x y z
N MET A 1 -25.20 -23.48 -14.44
CA MET A 1 -24.09 -22.53 -14.20
C MET A 1 -24.42 -21.64 -13.00
N ARG A 2 -24.39 -22.14 -11.76
CA ARG A 2 -24.58 -21.30 -10.55
C ARG A 2 -23.30 -21.15 -9.71
N ILE A 3 -22.43 -22.16 -9.74
CA ILE A 3 -21.19 -22.21 -8.94
C ILE A 3 -20.16 -21.17 -9.43
N LEU A 4 -20.03 -20.97 -10.74
CA LEU A 4 -19.05 -20.00 -11.29
C LEU A 4 -19.39 -18.57 -10.87
N THR A 5 -20.65 -18.16 -10.94
CA THR A 5 -21.10 -16.82 -10.56
C THR A 5 -20.89 -16.53 -9.07
N GLU A 6 -21.10 -17.54 -8.22
CA GLU A 6 -20.84 -17.42 -6.77
C GLU A 6 -19.35 -17.21 -6.50
N LEU A 7 -18.48 -18.01 -7.13
CA LEU A 7 -17.03 -17.89 -7.00
C LEU A 7 -16.52 -16.54 -7.53
N GLU A 8 -17.05 -16.07 -8.67
CA GLU A 8 -16.72 -14.75 -9.21
C GLU A 8 -17.11 -13.63 -8.24
N SER A 9 -18.30 -13.69 -7.64
CA SER A 9 -18.74 -12.69 -6.66
C SER A 9 -17.87 -12.69 -5.40
N GLN A 10 -17.54 -13.87 -4.87
CA GLN A 10 -16.71 -14.00 -3.67
C GLN A 10 -15.29 -13.48 -3.91
N THR A 11 -14.66 -13.89 -5.02
CA THR A 11 -13.32 -13.45 -5.39
C THR A 11 -13.27 -11.94 -5.68
N GLN A 12 -14.32 -11.37 -6.26
CA GLN A 12 -14.42 -9.93 -6.47
C GLN A 12 -14.54 -9.15 -5.15
N ASP A 13 -15.28 -9.68 -4.16
CA ASP A 13 -15.38 -9.06 -2.83
C ASP A 13 -14.03 -9.11 -2.09
N GLU A 14 -13.37 -10.26 -2.09
CA GLU A 14 -12.05 -10.44 -1.48
C GLU A 14 -10.99 -9.52 -2.09
N PHE A 15 -10.94 -9.44 -3.42
CA PHE A 15 -10.02 -8.54 -4.13
C PHE A 15 -10.32 -7.07 -3.82
N THR A 16 -11.60 -6.68 -3.79
CA THR A 16 -12.02 -5.31 -3.46
C THR A 16 -11.66 -4.95 -2.03
N ARG A 17 -11.84 -5.89 -1.08
CA ARG A 17 -11.45 -5.73 0.31
C ARG A 17 -9.94 -5.55 0.45
N ALA A 18 -9.14 -6.40 -0.19
CA ALA A 18 -7.68 -6.33 -0.17
C ALA A 18 -7.17 -4.99 -0.74
N ARG A 19 -7.73 -4.55 -1.87
CA ARG A 19 -7.45 -3.25 -2.48
C ARG A 19 -7.76 -2.09 -1.53
N THR A 20 -8.94 -2.13 -0.89
CA THR A 20 -9.41 -1.07 -0.01
C THR A 20 -8.49 -0.93 1.21
N LEU A 21 -8.11 -2.05 1.82
CA LEU A 21 -7.16 -2.07 2.94
C LEU A 21 -5.81 -1.50 2.55
N PHE A 22 -5.28 -1.85 1.37
CA PHE A 22 -4.00 -1.32 0.91
C PHE A 22 -4.03 0.21 0.79
N TRP A 23 -5.06 0.77 0.15
CA TRP A 23 -5.18 2.21 -0.01
C TRP A 23 -5.46 2.95 1.31
N LEU A 24 -6.17 2.31 2.25
CA LEU A 24 -6.32 2.82 3.61
C LEU A 24 -4.98 2.89 4.35
N GLY A 25 -4.16 1.85 4.29
CA GLY A 25 -2.82 1.88 4.88
C GLY A 25 -1.95 3.00 4.25
N LYS A 26 -2.01 3.16 2.93
CA LYS A 26 -1.30 4.24 2.23
C LYS A 26 -1.78 5.64 2.63
N SER A 27 -3.08 5.82 2.88
CA SER A 27 -3.60 7.12 3.31
C SER A 27 -3.22 7.43 4.76
N LEU A 28 -3.20 6.42 5.64
CA LEU A 28 -2.77 6.55 7.03
C LEU A 28 -1.28 6.90 7.15
N SER A 29 -0.38 6.23 6.42
CA SER A 29 1.05 6.62 6.40
C SER A 29 1.23 8.05 5.88
N LYS A 30 0.49 8.45 4.82
CA LYS A 30 0.51 9.84 4.34
C LYS A 30 0.00 10.86 5.38
N ALA A 31 -0.82 10.42 6.33
CA ALA A 31 -1.31 11.23 7.44
C ALA A 31 -0.41 11.17 8.69
N ASN A 32 0.79 10.59 8.59
CA ASN A 32 1.72 10.33 9.69
C ASN A 32 1.15 9.44 10.81
N LYS A 33 0.15 8.60 10.49
CA LYS A 33 -0.41 7.61 11.42
C LYS A 33 0.21 6.24 11.14
N GLU A 34 1.51 6.13 11.42
CA GLU A 34 2.29 4.95 11.02
C GLU A 34 1.85 3.67 11.76
N ASP A 35 1.47 3.77 13.04
CA ASP A 35 0.98 2.61 13.81
C ASP A 35 -0.33 2.06 13.23
N ASP A 36 -1.28 2.95 12.91
CA ASP A 36 -2.55 2.57 12.26
C ASP A 36 -2.30 1.99 10.87
N ALA A 37 -1.38 2.58 10.10
CA ALA A 37 -1.02 2.08 8.78
C ALA A 37 -0.44 0.67 8.86
N LYS A 38 0.47 0.44 9.81
CA LYS A 38 1.09 -0.86 10.06
C LYS A 38 0.05 -1.91 10.41
N ALA A 39 -0.87 -1.61 11.32
CA ALA A 39 -1.96 -2.52 11.69
C ALA A 39 -2.85 -2.90 10.49
N VAL A 40 -3.13 -1.94 9.59
CA VAL A 40 -3.89 -2.21 8.37
C VAL A 40 -3.12 -3.11 7.41
N PHE A 41 -1.82 -2.91 7.24
CA PHE A 41 -1.00 -3.78 6.40
C PHE A 41 -0.82 -5.18 6.99
N GLU A 42 -0.68 -5.34 8.30
CA GLU A 42 -0.62 -6.64 8.98
C GLU A 42 -1.94 -7.41 8.83
N LYS A 43 -3.07 -6.70 8.91
CA LYS A 43 -4.37 -7.30 8.62
C LYS A 43 -4.48 -7.75 7.16
N LEU A 44 -3.94 -6.96 6.24
CA LEU A 44 -3.95 -7.29 4.81
C LEU A 44 -3.09 -8.51 4.49
N THR A 45 -1.87 -8.61 5.04
CA THR A 45 -1.02 -9.80 4.85
C THR A 45 -1.61 -11.06 5.48
N SER A 46 -2.43 -10.91 6.53
CA SER A 46 -3.15 -12.04 7.13
C SER A 46 -4.33 -12.50 6.27
N LEU A 47 -4.99 -11.58 5.56
CA LEU A 47 -6.17 -11.88 4.73
C LEU A 47 -5.79 -12.42 3.35
N ASP A 48 -4.78 -11.82 2.73
CA ASP A 48 -4.32 -12.16 1.40
C ASP A 48 -2.78 -12.16 1.39
N PRO A 49 -2.11 -13.18 1.95
CA PRO A 49 -0.65 -13.18 2.09
C PRO A 49 0.10 -13.22 0.75
N LEU A 50 -0.49 -13.85 -0.27
CA LEU A 50 0.16 -14.12 -1.55
C LEU A 50 -0.49 -13.40 -2.74
N GLY A 51 -1.65 -12.78 -2.57
CA GLY A 51 -2.25 -11.98 -3.61
C GLY A 51 -1.58 -10.62 -3.74
N TYR A 52 -1.95 -9.92 -4.81
CA TYR A 52 -1.24 -8.73 -5.28
C TYR A 52 -1.08 -7.66 -4.20
N TYR A 53 -2.15 -7.36 -3.46
CA TYR A 53 -2.11 -6.35 -2.41
C TYR A 53 -1.40 -6.83 -1.13
N GLY A 54 -1.45 -8.13 -0.85
CA GLY A 54 -0.64 -8.78 0.18
C GLY A 54 0.86 -8.59 0.00
N LEU A 55 1.34 -8.89 -1.20
CA LEU A 55 2.75 -8.76 -1.55
C LEU A 55 3.22 -7.30 -1.43
N LEU A 56 2.37 -6.34 -1.83
CA LEU A 56 2.65 -4.92 -1.63
C LEU A 56 2.65 -4.51 -0.15
N ALA A 57 1.77 -5.10 0.66
CA ALA A 57 1.74 -4.86 2.10
C ALA A 57 3.00 -5.41 2.79
N HIS A 58 3.46 -6.61 2.41
CA HIS A 58 4.75 -7.17 2.87
C HIS A 58 5.91 -6.20 2.59
N ARG A 59 5.96 -5.63 1.37
CA ARG A 59 6.96 -4.61 1.02
C ARG A 59 6.86 -3.36 1.90
N GLN A 60 5.63 -2.92 2.21
CA GLN A 60 5.41 -1.73 3.02
C GLN A 60 5.75 -1.96 4.50
N LEU A 61 5.60 -3.19 5.00
CA LEU A 61 6.01 -3.61 6.34
C LEU A 61 7.50 -3.93 6.45
N GLY A 62 8.19 -4.13 5.32
CA GLY A 62 9.59 -4.58 5.30
C GLY A 62 9.77 -6.04 5.76
N VAL A 63 8.72 -6.85 5.67
CA VAL A 63 8.72 -8.25 6.14
C VAL A 63 8.90 -9.18 4.94
N ALA A 64 9.82 -10.13 5.04
CA ALA A 64 10.04 -11.15 4.03
C ALA A 64 8.80 -12.06 3.90
N ILE A 65 8.44 -12.40 2.68
CA ILE A 65 7.36 -13.35 2.41
C ILE A 65 7.86 -14.75 2.77
N SER A 66 7.32 -15.33 3.83
CA SER A 66 7.63 -16.70 4.20
C SER A 66 6.76 -17.65 3.37
N LEU A 67 7.31 -18.10 2.25
CA LEU A 67 6.76 -19.24 1.52
C LEU A 67 7.08 -20.47 2.37
N LYS A 68 6.09 -20.95 3.14
CA LYS A 68 6.22 -22.24 3.79
C LYS A 68 6.22 -23.28 2.68
N THR A 69 7.41 -23.62 2.19
CA THR A 69 7.61 -24.75 1.27
C THR A 69 6.89 -25.92 1.91
N GLY A 70 5.86 -26.43 1.24
CA GLY A 70 5.17 -27.62 1.68
C GLY A 70 6.16 -28.76 1.68
N ASP A 71 6.81 -28.98 2.81
CA ASP A 71 7.62 -30.16 3.07
C ASP A 71 6.63 -31.32 3.17
N GLY A 72 6.30 -31.86 2.01
CA GLY A 72 5.66 -33.16 1.91
C GLY A 72 6.59 -34.12 2.62
N GLY A 73 6.14 -34.60 3.77
CA GLY A 73 6.86 -35.55 4.60
C GLY A 73 7.50 -36.65 3.76
N ARG A 74 8.81 -36.52 3.56
CA ARG A 74 9.71 -37.63 3.35
C ARG A 74 10.52 -37.73 4.61
N ASP A 75 10.05 -38.63 5.45
CA ASP A 75 10.80 -39.45 6.39
C ASP A 75 12.19 -39.85 5.84
N GLY A 76 13.12 -38.92 5.86
CA GLY A 76 14.54 -39.16 5.60
C GLY A 76 15.32 -38.90 6.87
N SER A 77 15.41 -39.91 7.73
CA SER A 77 16.49 -40.01 8.73
C SER A 77 17.83 -39.74 8.04
N GLY A 78 18.56 -38.71 8.48
CA GLY A 78 19.84 -38.36 7.86
C GLY A 78 20.49 -37.14 8.49
N ASP A 79 21.19 -37.40 9.60
CA ASP A 79 22.44 -36.78 10.01
C ASP A 79 22.50 -35.30 10.43
N ALA A 80 22.99 -35.14 11.65
CA ALA A 80 23.30 -33.89 12.32
C ALA A 80 24.58 -33.24 11.75
N HIS A 81 24.49 -32.00 11.30
CA HIS A 81 25.56 -31.00 11.31
C HIS A 81 24.87 -29.66 11.62
N GLY A 82 25.20 -28.95 12.71
CA GLY A 82 26.47 -28.24 12.86
C GLY A 82 26.21 -26.79 12.49
N GLY A 83 26.09 -25.92 13.51
CA GLY A 83 25.41 -24.63 13.42
C GLY A 83 26.06 -23.55 12.58
N ASP A 84 25.27 -22.53 12.27
CA ASP A 84 25.73 -21.15 12.30
C ASP A 84 24.52 -20.21 12.44
N SER A 85 24.61 -19.30 13.40
CA SER A 85 23.58 -18.31 13.70
C SER A 85 23.65 -17.17 12.69
N PRO A 86 22.57 -16.75 12.02
CA PRO A 86 22.58 -15.46 11.35
C PRO A 86 22.48 -14.33 12.40
N ALA A 87 23.51 -13.49 12.42
CA ALA A 87 23.71 -12.36 13.31
C ALA A 87 22.55 -11.34 13.31
N PRO A 88 22.37 -10.58 14.41
CA PRO A 88 21.43 -9.48 14.48
C PRO A 88 21.96 -8.21 13.77
N GLY A 89 21.07 -7.53 13.04
CA GLY A 89 21.17 -6.10 12.76
C GLY A 89 22.03 -5.69 11.58
N LEU A 90 21.39 -5.51 10.42
CA LEU A 90 21.89 -4.55 9.43
C LEU A 90 21.19 -3.21 9.66
N PRO A 91 21.94 -2.10 9.84
CA PRO A 91 21.37 -0.76 9.90
C PRO A 91 20.72 -0.40 8.56
N PHE A 92 19.55 0.23 8.66
CA PHE A 92 18.69 0.65 7.57
C PHE A 92 19.22 1.93 6.88
N ASP A 93 20.50 1.93 6.51
CA ASP A 93 21.13 3.02 5.77
C ASP A 93 21.42 2.55 4.34
N THR A 94 20.38 2.55 3.50
CA THR A 94 20.54 2.57 2.05
C THR A 94 19.53 3.54 1.47
N GLU A 95 19.91 4.81 1.55
CA GLU A 95 19.79 5.83 0.50
C GLU A 95 18.83 5.52 -0.68
N ILE A 96 17.52 5.48 -0.42
CA ILE A 96 16.52 5.56 -1.47
C ILE A 96 16.24 7.04 -1.73
N GLY A 97 16.99 7.60 -2.68
CA GLY A 97 16.55 8.67 -3.56
C GLY A 97 16.10 9.97 -2.89
N ARG A 98 16.99 10.98 -2.94
CA ARG A 98 16.58 12.39 -3.04
C ARG A 98 15.52 12.52 -4.14
N VAL A 99 14.26 12.57 -3.77
CA VAL A 99 13.25 13.25 -4.59
C VAL A 99 13.60 14.71 -4.52
N ALA A 100 14.21 15.22 -5.60
CA ALA A 100 14.39 16.62 -5.83
C ALA A 100 13.05 17.33 -5.54
N GLN A 101 13.05 18.18 -4.51
CA GLN A 101 11.95 19.08 -4.23
C GLN A 101 11.79 19.97 -5.46
N SER A 102 10.82 19.64 -6.30
CA SER A 102 10.39 20.53 -7.37
C SER A 102 9.91 21.83 -6.73
N PRO A 103 10.46 23.00 -7.09
CA PRO A 103 10.05 24.26 -6.49
C PRO A 103 8.57 24.47 -6.76
N ARG A 104 7.79 24.59 -5.67
CA ARG A 104 6.40 25.08 -5.69
C ARG A 104 6.39 26.39 -6.49
N ARG A 105 5.89 26.34 -7.73
CA ARG A 105 5.54 27.54 -8.48
C ARG A 105 4.56 28.34 -7.62
N LYS A 106 5.00 29.50 -7.14
CA LYS A 106 4.16 30.51 -6.52
C LYS A 106 3.03 30.81 -7.51
N ARG A 107 1.80 30.39 -7.20
CA ARG A 107 0.62 30.86 -7.92
C ARG A 107 0.46 32.33 -7.55
N SER A 108 0.86 33.21 -8.45
CA SER A 108 0.53 34.64 -8.35
C SER A 108 -0.99 34.79 -8.34
N PRO A 109 -1.56 35.64 -7.46
CA PRO A 109 -2.97 35.98 -7.52
C PRO A 109 -3.19 36.90 -8.72
N HIS A 110 -3.64 36.35 -9.85
CA HIS A 110 -4.18 37.17 -10.92
C HIS A 110 -5.55 37.69 -10.47
N ARG A 111 -5.55 38.93 -10.00
CA ARG A 111 -6.72 39.79 -9.85
C ARG A 111 -7.15 40.23 -11.26
N PRO A 112 -8.31 39.83 -11.81
CA PRO A 112 -8.84 40.50 -12.98
C PRO A 112 -9.37 41.87 -12.56
N ALA A 113 -8.80 42.89 -13.19
CA ALA A 113 -9.21 44.28 -13.10
C ALA A 113 -10.63 44.48 -13.63
N GLY A 114 -11.23 45.59 -13.22
CA GLY A 114 -12.66 45.89 -13.31
C GLY A 114 -13.27 45.69 -14.68
N ARG A 115 -14.48 45.12 -14.66
CA ARG A 115 -15.46 45.27 -15.73
C ARG A 115 -16.51 46.26 -15.24
N SER A 116 -16.34 47.53 -15.61
CA SER A 116 -17.41 48.53 -15.54
C SER A 116 -18.60 48.02 -16.35
N LEU A 117 -19.76 47.91 -15.72
CA LEU A 117 -21.03 47.73 -16.40
C LEU A 117 -21.57 49.13 -16.74
N PRO A 118 -21.80 49.47 -18.02
CA PRO A 118 -22.56 50.67 -18.36
C PRO A 118 -24.04 50.46 -18.02
N GLY A 119 -24.61 51.48 -17.38
CA GLY A 119 -26.01 51.51 -16.96
C GLY A 119 -26.99 51.31 -18.11
N VAL A 120 -27.95 50.42 -17.89
CA VAL A 120 -29.17 50.35 -18.68
C VAL A 120 -30.15 51.33 -18.05
N GLN A 121 -30.50 52.36 -18.81
CA GLN A 121 -31.58 53.28 -18.50
C GLN A 121 -32.90 52.53 -18.68
N GLU A 122 -33.69 52.42 -17.61
CA GLU A 122 -35.12 52.14 -17.72
C GLU A 122 -35.82 53.41 -18.21
N SER A 123 -36.41 53.34 -19.40
CA SER A 123 -37.35 54.33 -19.92
C SER A 123 -38.69 53.64 -20.13
N GLN A 124 -39.66 54.10 -19.33
CA GLN A 124 -41.11 54.21 -19.51
C GLN A 124 -41.87 53.12 -20.29
#